data_AF-A0A3S4YG29-F1
#
_entry.id   AF-A0A3S4YG29-F1
#
_cell.length_a   1.000
_cell.length_b   1.000
_cell.length_c   1.000
_cell.angle_alpha   90.00
_cell.angle_beta   90.00
_cell.angle_gamma   90.00
#
_symmetry.space_group_name_H-M   'P 1'
#
loop_
_entity.id
_entity.type
_entity.pdbx_description
1 polymer ?
#
loop_
_entity_poly.entity_id
_entity_poly.type
_entity_poly.pdbx_seq_one_letter_code
_entity_poly.pdbx_strand_id
1 'polypeptide(L)'
;MKRQKNEPKTALAKRLTEVRKLVGLSRDIFSLKIGISIQGLGNYERGDRTPDATVLSAYKEKFGVNLNWLLTGEDAMFIDMMMTRAFNISPPTIPAGLMKKLGRIAYTTYRDAKIKLPLKI
;
A
#
# COMPACT_ATOMS: atom_id res chain seq x y z
N MET A 1 28.88 4.09 -17.58
CA MET A 1 28.92 3.01 -16.55
C MET A 1 27.52 2.45 -16.35
N LYS A 2 27.31 1.13 -16.45
CA LYS A 2 26.04 0.49 -16.08
C LYS A 2 25.83 0.69 -14.57
N ARG A 3 24.79 1.42 -14.18
CA ARG A 3 24.40 1.60 -12.78
C ARG A 3 23.95 0.23 -12.27
N GLN A 4 24.79 -0.46 -11.50
CA GLN A 4 24.38 -1.71 -10.86
C GLN A 4 23.19 -1.40 -9.96
N LYS A 5 22.06 -2.07 -10.21
CA LYS A 5 20.85 -1.92 -9.41
C LYS A 5 21.05 -2.77 -8.16
N ASN A 6 21.72 -2.19 -7.16
CA ASN A 6 21.88 -2.86 -5.87
C ASN A 6 20.50 -3.08 -5.25
N GLU A 7 20.22 -4.30 -4.86
CA GLU A 7 18.98 -4.64 -4.17
C GLU A 7 18.97 -4.02 -2.77
N PRO A 8 17.78 -3.68 -2.23
CA PRO A 8 17.66 -3.16 -0.87
C PRO A 8 18.17 -4.19 0.15
N LYS A 9 19.06 -3.78 1.06
CA LYS A 9 19.66 -4.65 2.08
C LYS A 9 18.69 -5.07 3.19
N THR A 10 17.59 -4.33 3.38
CA THR A 10 16.63 -4.56 4.46
C THR A 10 15.19 -4.56 3.94
N ALA A 11 14.29 -5.22 4.68
CA ALA A 11 12.86 -5.24 4.35
C ALA A 11 12.25 -3.82 4.37
N LEU A 12 12.67 -2.99 5.32
CA LEU A 12 12.28 -1.58 5.40
C LEU A 12 12.72 -0.81 4.15
N ALA A 13 13.99 -0.96 3.74
CA ALA A 13 14.53 -0.30 2.54
C ALA A 13 13.76 -0.71 1.27
N LYS A 14 13.37 -2.00 1.19
CA LYS A 14 12.53 -2.52 0.11
C LYS A 14 11.17 -1.83 0.08
N ARG A 15 10.48 -1.74 1.22
CA ARG A 15 9.16 -1.09 1.31
C ARG A 15 9.20 0.42 1.05
N LEU A 16 10.23 1.13 1.54
CA LEU A 16 10.45 2.55 1.20
C LEU A 16 10.59 2.74 -0.32
N THR A 17 11.35 1.87 -0.97
CA THR A 17 11.53 1.88 -2.43
C THR A 17 10.22 1.56 -3.16
N GLU A 18 9.42 0.62 -2.65
CA GLU A 18 8.12 0.24 -3.21
C GLU A 18 7.14 1.40 -3.19
N VAL A 19 7.02 2.11 -2.06
CA VAL A 19 6.16 3.30 -1.95
C VAL A 19 6.52 4.31 -3.04
N ARG A 20 7.80 4.72 -3.15
CA ARG A 20 8.18 5.73 -4.16
C ARG A 20 7.86 5.26 -5.58
N LYS A 21 8.13 3.99 -5.89
CA LYS A 21 7.85 3.44 -7.23
C LYS A 21 6.36 3.41 -7.54
N LEU A 22 5.52 3.07 -6.57
CA LEU A 22 4.07 3.06 -6.72
C LEU A 22 3.49 4.46 -6.90
N VAL A 23 4.03 5.43 -6.16
CA VAL A 23 3.68 6.85 -6.34
C VAL A 23 4.18 7.38 -7.70
N GLY A 24 5.14 6.69 -8.34
CA GLY A 24 5.59 6.99 -9.70
C GLY A 24 6.55 8.18 -9.79
N LEU A 25 7.09 8.65 -8.65
CA LEU A 25 7.98 9.81 -8.62
C LEU A 25 9.46 9.43 -8.72
N SER A 26 10.22 10.32 -9.36
CA SER A 26 11.67 10.29 -9.37
C SER A 26 12.22 10.55 -7.96
N ARG A 27 13.48 10.16 -7.71
CA ARG A 27 14.08 10.31 -6.36
C ARG A 27 14.26 11.76 -5.95
N ASP A 28 14.60 12.62 -6.91
CA ASP A 28 14.63 14.08 -6.81
C ASP A 28 13.31 14.64 -6.30
N ILE A 29 12.21 14.49 -7.05
CA ILE A 29 10.90 15.01 -6.65
C ILE A 29 10.43 14.40 -5.32
N PHE A 30 10.64 13.09 -5.13
CA PHE A 30 10.20 12.41 -3.92
C PHE A 30 10.95 12.91 -2.67
N SER A 31 12.28 13.08 -2.78
CA SER A 31 13.11 13.60 -1.68
C SER A 31 12.72 15.03 -1.29
N LEU A 32 12.41 15.88 -2.28
CA LEU A 32 11.93 17.24 -2.06
C LEU A 32 10.59 17.25 -1.31
N LYS A 33 9.64 16.38 -1.68
CA LYS A 33 8.34 16.28 -0.99
C LYS A 33 8.46 15.83 0.46
N ILE A 34 9.42 14.95 0.77
CA ILE A 34 9.70 14.47 2.12
C ILE A 34 10.55 15.47 2.93
N GLY A 35 11.29 16.36 2.26
CA GLY A 35 12.19 17.31 2.92
C GLY A 35 13.55 16.72 3.29
N ILE A 36 14.07 15.78 2.49
CA ILE A 36 15.40 15.19 2.67
C ILE A 36 16.24 15.32 1.40
N SER A 37 17.56 15.11 1.52
CA SER A 37 18.43 15.07 0.35
C SER A 37 18.20 13.81 -0.50
N ILE A 38 18.45 13.93 -1.81
CA ILE A 38 18.38 12.80 -2.76
C ILE A 38 19.30 11.66 -2.32
N GLN A 39 20.49 12.00 -1.82
CA GLN A 39 21.46 11.02 -1.31
C GLN A 39 20.95 10.35 -0.03
N GLY A 40 20.34 11.11 0.88
CA GLY A 40 19.69 10.57 2.07
C GLY A 40 18.61 9.55 1.73
N LEU A 41 17.70 9.90 0.81
CA LEU A 41 16.70 8.96 0.30
C LEU A 41 17.35 7.71 -0.31
N GLY A 42 18.41 7.89 -1.10
CA GLY A 42 19.16 6.77 -1.69
C GLY A 42 19.78 5.84 -0.64
N ASN A 43 20.33 6.38 0.45
CA ASN A 43 20.89 5.59 1.54
C ASN A 43 19.80 4.78 2.25
N TYR A 44 18.63 5.37 2.47
CA TYR A 44 17.48 4.68 3.07
C TYR A 44 16.93 3.58 2.16
N GLU A 45 16.75 3.85 0.87
CA GLU A 45 16.24 2.87 -0.10
C GLU A 45 17.19 1.70 -0.37
N ARG A 46 18.50 1.88 -0.18
CA ARG A 46 19.47 0.78 -0.23
C ARG A 46 19.59 0.04 1.10
N GLY A 47 19.14 0.63 2.20
CA GLY A 47 19.33 0.10 3.55
C GLY A 47 20.74 0.33 4.10
N ASP A 48 21.46 1.33 3.57
CA ASP A 48 22.77 1.76 4.11
C ASP A 48 22.61 2.57 5.41
N ARG A 49 21.42 3.18 5.60
CA ARG A 49 21.06 3.91 6.80
C ARG A 49 19.60 3.63 7.15
N THR A 50 19.27 3.69 8.43
CA THR A 50 17.89 3.63 8.93
C THR A 50 17.30 5.05 8.98
N PRO A 51 16.09 5.29 8.43
CA PRO A 51 15.39 6.55 8.58
C PRO A 51 14.95 6.78 10.03
N ASP A 52 14.89 8.03 10.46
CA ASP A 52 14.34 8.41 11.76
C ASP A 52 12.81 8.54 11.72
N ALA A 53 12.21 8.80 12.88
CA ALA A 53 10.77 8.96 13.02
C ALA A 53 10.21 10.14 12.20
N THR A 54 11.01 11.20 11.98
CA THR A 54 10.60 12.36 11.18
C THR A 54 10.43 11.97 9.71
N VAL A 55 11.41 11.24 9.16
CA VAL A 55 11.33 10.72 7.78
C VAL A 55 10.17 9.75 7.63
N LEU A 56 9.98 8.84 8.58
CA LEU A 56 8.86 7.90 8.55
C LEU A 56 7.51 8.64 8.60
N SER A 57 7.37 9.63 9.47
CA SER A 57 6.14 10.44 9.58
C SER A 57 5.83 11.17 8.27
N ALA A 58 6.85 11.67 7.56
CA ALA A 58 6.66 12.29 6.26
C ALA A 58 6.09 11.33 5.19
N TYR A 59 6.41 10.02 5.24
CA TYR A 59 5.76 9.04 4.35
C TYR A 59 4.25 8.96 4.59
N LYS A 60 3.83 9.00 5.86
CA LYS A 60 2.41 9.02 6.24
C LYS A 60 1.76 10.34 5.83
N GLU A 61 2.35 11.48 6.19
CA GLU A 61 1.74 12.80 5.96
C GLU A 61 1.65 13.19 4.48
N LYS A 62 2.69 12.88 3.68
CA LYS A 62 2.76 13.32 2.29
C LYS A 62 2.13 12.35 1.31
N PHE A 63 2.09 11.06 1.65
CA PHE A 63 1.66 10.01 0.74
C PHE A 63 0.58 9.08 1.32
N GLY A 64 0.15 9.28 2.57
CA GLY A 64 -0.90 8.47 3.20
C GLY A 64 -0.45 7.04 3.54
N VAL A 65 0.85 6.79 3.64
CA VAL A 65 1.40 5.45 3.92
C VAL A 65 1.06 5.02 5.34
N ASN A 66 0.65 3.77 5.49
CA ASN A 66 0.47 3.12 6.78
C ASN A 66 1.84 2.79 7.38
N LEU A 67 2.15 3.36 8.55
CA LEU A 67 3.42 3.10 9.23
C LEU A 67 3.55 1.67 9.75
N ASN A 68 2.43 1.00 10.09
CA ASN A 68 2.49 -0.41 10.48
C ASN A 68 3.01 -1.24 9.32
N TRP A 69 2.37 -1.11 8.14
CA TRP A 69 2.83 -1.76 6.92
C TRP A 69 4.28 -1.39 6.57
N LEU A 70 4.65 -0.11 6.70
CA LEU A 70 6.01 0.32 6.37
C LEU A 70 7.07 -0.35 7.25
N LEU A 71 6.77 -0.58 8.52
CA LEU A 71 7.69 -1.14 9.52
C LEU A 71 7.65 -2.67 9.57
N THR A 72 6.48 -3.29 9.52
CA THR A 72 6.29 -4.74 9.68
C THR A 72 6.07 -5.45 8.34
N GLY A 73 5.42 -4.78 7.39
CA GLY A 73 4.92 -5.39 6.15
C GLY A 73 3.50 -5.96 6.29
N GLU A 74 2.86 -5.76 7.43
CA GLU A 74 1.50 -6.22 7.71
C GLU A 74 0.47 -5.13 7.38
N ASP A 75 -0.80 -5.51 7.23
CA ASP A 75 -1.90 -4.62 6.80
C ASP A 75 -1.78 -4.04 5.38
N ALA A 76 -2.65 -3.08 5.08
CA ALA A 76 -2.64 -2.33 3.83
C ALA A 76 -1.54 -1.26 3.85
N MET A 77 -0.90 -1.06 2.70
CA MET A 77 0.16 -0.07 2.48
C MET A 77 -0.28 1.38 2.72
N PHE A 78 -1.54 1.71 2.43
CA PHE A 78 -2.08 3.06 2.57
C PHE A 78 -3.26 3.06 3.55
N ILE A 79 -3.38 4.14 4.32
CA ILE A 79 -4.43 4.29 5.35
C ILE A 79 -5.79 4.63 4.72
N ASP A 80 -5.80 5.35 3.59
CA ASP A 80 -7.02 5.84 2.96
C ASP A 80 -7.38 5.07 1.67
N MET A 81 -8.67 4.76 1.53
CA MET A 81 -9.26 4.16 0.33
C MET A 81 -9.15 5.07 -0.91
N MET A 82 -9.13 6.40 -0.73
CA MET A 82 -8.84 7.37 -1.80
C MET A 82 -7.41 7.27 -2.30
N MET A 83 -6.42 7.11 -1.41
CA MET A 83 -5.02 6.91 -1.84
C MET A 83 -4.86 5.55 -2.54
N THR A 84 -5.55 4.53 -2.04
CA THR A 84 -5.63 3.21 -2.67
C THR A 84 -6.16 3.31 -4.11
N ARG A 85 -7.23 4.08 -4.34
CA ARG A 85 -7.79 4.36 -5.68
C ARG A 85 -6.87 5.24 -6.55
N ALA A 86 -6.28 6.29 -5.98
CA ALA A 86 -5.44 7.25 -6.71
C ALA A 86 -4.16 6.60 -7.27
N PHE A 87 -3.60 5.60 -6.58
CA PHE A 87 -2.44 4.83 -7.04
C PHE A 87 -2.82 3.54 -7.78
N ASN A 88 -4.10 3.39 -8.19
CA ASN A 88 -4.63 2.22 -8.88
C ASN A 88 -4.36 0.89 -8.17
N ILE A 89 -4.19 0.94 -6.85
CA ILE A 89 -4.02 -0.21 -5.97
C ILE A 89 -5.43 -0.76 -5.80
N SER A 90 -5.80 -1.74 -6.62
CA SER A 90 -7.10 -2.37 -6.46
C SER A 90 -7.13 -3.01 -5.06
N PRO A 91 -8.08 -2.65 -4.17
CA PRO A 91 -8.36 -3.52 -3.03
C PRO A 91 -8.64 -4.93 -3.59
N PRO A 92 -8.40 -6.02 -2.85
CA PRO A 92 -8.81 -7.34 -3.31
C PRO A 92 -10.30 -7.27 -3.69
N THR A 93 -10.59 -7.25 -4.98
CA THR A 93 -11.96 -7.14 -5.48
C THR A 93 -12.51 -8.55 -5.55
N ILE A 94 -13.66 -8.77 -4.92
CA ILE A 94 -14.40 -10.00 -5.16
C ILE A 94 -14.93 -9.91 -6.59
N PRO A 95 -14.59 -10.84 -7.49
CA PRO A 95 -15.06 -10.79 -8.87
C PRO A 95 -16.59 -10.66 -8.90
N ALA A 96 -17.12 -9.78 -9.75
CA ALA A 96 -18.57 -9.57 -9.83
C ALA A 96 -19.34 -10.88 -10.11
N GLY A 97 -18.73 -11.81 -10.85
CA GLY A 97 -19.28 -13.16 -11.07
C GLY A 97 -19.39 -13.99 -9.78
N LEU A 98 -18.43 -13.87 -8.86
CA LEU A 98 -18.46 -14.55 -7.57
C LEU A 98 -19.54 -13.95 -6.66
N MET A 99 -19.69 -12.62 -6.62
CA MET A 99 -20.77 -11.97 -5.88
C MET A 99 -22.16 -12.38 -6.39
N LYS A 100 -22.34 -12.47 -7.72
CA LYS A 100 -23.59 -12.99 -8.30
C LYS A 100 -23.87 -14.43 -7.87
N LYS A 101 -22.84 -15.28 -7.85
CA LYS A 101 -22.97 -16.68 -7.42
C LYS A 101 -23.31 -16.80 -5.94
N LEU A 102 -22.65 -16.01 -5.09
CA LEU A 102 -22.94 -15.93 -3.65
C LEU A 102 -24.36 -15.42 -3.40
N GLY A 103 -24.78 -14.35 -4.08
CA GLY A 103 -26.14 -13.82 -3.98
C GLY A 103 -27.20 -14.85 -4.39
N ARG A 104 -26.95 -15.61 -5.46
CA ARG A 104 -27.83 -16.71 -5.87
C ARG A 104 -27.93 -17.81 -4.81
N ILE A 105 -26.79 -18.26 -4.27
CA ILE A 105 -26.75 -19.31 -3.23
C ILE A 105 -27.46 -18.84 -1.96
N ALA A 106 -27.18 -17.62 -1.51
CA ALA A 106 -27.83 -17.04 -0.34
C ALA A 106 -29.35 -16.96 -0.57
N TYR A 107 -29.79 -16.42 -1.71
CA TYR A 107 -31.20 -16.32 -2.04
C TYR A 107 -31.90 -17.69 -2.09
N THR A 108 -31.32 -18.68 -2.77
CA THR A 108 -31.93 -20.02 -2.86
C THR A 108 -32.02 -20.69 -1.51
N THR A 109 -30.93 -20.65 -0.71
CA THR A 109 -30.90 -21.28 0.61
C THR A 109 -31.96 -20.69 1.55
N TYR A 110 -32.11 -19.37 1.58
CA TYR A 110 -33.13 -18.71 2.40
C TYR A 110 -34.54 -18.98 1.91
N ARG A 111 -34.76 -18.96 0.58
CA ARG A 111 -36.05 -19.28 -0.03
C ARG A 111 -36.46 -20.71 0.28
N ASP A 112 -35.55 -21.67 0.13
CA ASP A 112 -35.81 -23.10 0.36
C ASP A 112 -36.10 -23.38 1.85
N ALA A 113 -35.39 -22.69 2.73
CA ALA A 113 -35.64 -22.74 4.18
C ALA A 113 -36.89 -21.97 4.63
N LYS A 114 -37.58 -21.25 3.72
CA LYS A 114 -38.68 -20.30 4.04
C LYS A 114 -38.29 -19.25 5.09
N ILE A 115 -37.01 -18.90 5.15
CA ILE A 115 -36.47 -17.89 6.07
C ILE A 115 -36.40 -16.56 5.32
N LYS A 116 -36.85 -15.48 5.97
CA LYS A 116 -36.70 -14.13 5.42
C LYS A 116 -35.22 -13.74 5.45
N LEU A 117 -34.68 -13.32 4.31
CA LEU A 117 -33.30 -12.84 4.23
C LEU A 117 -33.12 -11.65 5.21
N PRO A 118 -32.11 -11.67 6.10
CA PRO A 118 -31.89 -10.58 7.04
C PRO A 118 -31.60 -9.29 6.27
N LEU A 119 -32.36 -8.23 6.59
CA LEU A 119 -32.18 -6.91 6.00
C LEU A 119 -31.06 -6.18 6.74
N LYS A 120 -29.92 -6.03 6.06
CA LYS A 120 -28.68 -5.33 6.47
C LYS A 120 -27.96 -5.93 7.70
N ILE A 121 -26.63 -5.98 7.57
CA ILE A 121 -25.66 -5.98 8.68
C ILE A 121 -25.24 -4.53 8.86
#